data_AF-A0A832FQ40-F1
#
_entry.id   AF-A0A832FQ40-F1
#
_cell.length_a   1.000
_cell.length_b   1.000
_cell.length_c   1.000
_cell.angle_alpha   90.00
_cell.angle_beta   90.00
_cell.angle_gamma   90.00
#
_symmetry.space_group_name_H-M   'P 1'
#
loop_
_entity.id
_entity.type
_entity.pdbx_description
1 polymer ?
#
loop_
_entity_poly.entity_id
_entity_poly.type
_entity_poly.pdbx_seq_one_letter_code
_entity_poly.pdbx_strand_id
1 'polypeptide(L)'
;MTGWWVESIINRKTQFSNVVVFKTLDPKRVEQFLGFLRENKIIERNGTEQKVYIYFIWRGLFFVESFLQRPPYVSLTEVVGDFGKIRDLPTALEKMDSIFRSERNIVFIVHGVYQRNDVLTSAIRAWVFDTEMYIRDHTIVIFTESPETLFDDETLKYLIVSNVPKSTL
;
A
#
# COMPACT_ATOMS: atom_id res chain seq x y z
N MET A 1 7.34 -11.56 -17.28
CA MET A 1 7.44 -10.09 -17.40
C MET A 1 7.98 -9.53 -16.10
N THR A 2 9.17 -8.94 -16.14
CA THR A 2 9.87 -8.32 -15.00
C THR A 2 9.44 -6.87 -14.85
N GLY A 3 8.42 -6.61 -14.02
CA GLY A 3 8.00 -5.26 -13.65
C GLY A 3 8.84 -4.68 -12.51
N TRP A 4 8.91 -3.35 -12.39
CA TRP A 4 9.72 -2.66 -11.37
C TRP A 4 9.27 -2.97 -9.92
N TRP A 5 8.05 -3.48 -9.73
CA TRP A 5 7.50 -3.91 -8.45
C TRP A 5 7.93 -5.34 -8.03
N VAL A 6 8.47 -6.14 -8.95
CA VAL A 6 8.72 -7.58 -8.72
C VAL A 6 9.77 -7.81 -7.64
N GLU A 7 10.90 -7.09 -7.71
CA GLU A 7 11.98 -7.24 -6.73
C GLU A 7 11.54 -6.82 -5.34
N SER A 8 10.72 -5.77 -5.20
CA SER A 8 10.24 -5.31 -3.89
C SER A 8 9.28 -6.28 -3.23
N ILE A 9 8.41 -6.93 -4.03
CA ILE A 9 7.47 -7.95 -3.52
C ILE A 9 8.21 -9.25 -3.20
N ILE A 10 9.20 -9.62 -3.99
CA ILE A 10 10.09 -10.76 -3.69
C ILE A 10 10.88 -10.46 -2.41
N ASN A 11 11.42 -9.24 -2.28
CA ASN A 11 12.10 -8.81 -1.07
C ASN A 11 11.18 -8.82 0.14
N ARG A 12 9.89 -8.55 -0.01
CA ARG A 12 8.91 -8.73 1.08
C ARG A 12 8.75 -10.19 1.52
N LYS A 13 8.99 -11.16 0.62
CA LYS A 13 8.99 -12.58 0.97
C LYS A 13 10.30 -13.03 1.62
N THR A 14 11.39 -12.30 1.46
CA THR A 14 12.74 -12.68 1.94
C THR A 14 13.25 -11.84 3.11
N GLN A 15 13.01 -10.52 3.10
CA GLN A 15 13.09 -9.65 4.27
C GLN A 15 11.77 -9.74 5.03
N PHE A 16 11.85 -9.95 6.34
CA PHE A 16 10.71 -9.88 7.26
C PHE A 16 10.21 -8.43 7.42
N SER A 17 9.82 -7.77 6.33
CA SER A 17 9.14 -6.47 6.35
C SER A 17 7.86 -6.53 5.53
N ASN A 18 6.74 -6.18 6.16
CA ASN A 18 5.42 -6.10 5.54
C ASN A 18 5.15 -4.74 4.87
N VAL A 19 6.12 -3.80 4.91
CA VAL A 19 5.95 -2.44 4.40
C VAL A 19 6.91 -2.16 3.25
N VAL A 20 6.34 -1.78 2.11
CA VAL A 20 7.08 -1.40 0.90
C VAL A 20 6.88 0.08 0.63
N VAL A 21 7.96 0.80 0.39
CA VAL A 21 7.93 2.22 0.03
C VAL A 21 8.46 2.40 -1.38
N PHE A 22 7.60 2.85 -2.29
CA PHE A 22 7.96 3.17 -3.65
C PHE A 22 8.30 4.65 -3.78
N LYS A 23 9.53 4.94 -4.21
CA LYS A 23 10.07 6.29 -4.44
C LYS A 23 9.45 6.96 -5.68
N THR A 24 8.15 7.22 -5.66
CA THR A 24 7.40 7.91 -6.72
C THR A 24 6.06 8.44 -6.22
N LEU A 25 5.61 9.55 -6.78
CA LEU A 25 4.24 10.06 -6.64
C LEU A 25 3.40 9.92 -7.91
N ASP A 26 3.98 9.40 -9.00
CA ASP A 26 3.31 9.29 -10.32
C ASP A 26 2.04 8.43 -10.21
N PRO A 27 0.84 9.00 -10.43
CA PRO A 27 -0.41 8.25 -10.39
C PRO A 27 -0.44 7.06 -11.36
N LYS A 28 0.25 7.15 -12.50
CA LYS A 28 0.34 6.03 -13.46
C LYS A 28 1.06 4.82 -12.87
N ARG A 29 2.02 5.04 -11.96
CA ARG A 29 2.72 3.95 -11.27
C ARG A 29 1.81 3.27 -10.25
N VAL A 30 0.93 4.02 -9.59
CA VAL A 30 -0.12 3.45 -8.74
C VAL A 30 -1.07 2.59 -9.58
N GLU A 31 -1.54 3.10 -10.72
CA GLU A 31 -2.41 2.37 -11.65
C GLU A 31 -1.74 1.08 -12.17
N GLN A 32 -0.46 1.15 -12.57
CA GLN A 32 0.32 -0.02 -12.95
C GLN A 32 0.44 -1.04 -11.82
N PHE A 33 0.67 -0.58 -10.59
CA PHE A 33 0.76 -1.45 -9.42
C PHE A 33 -0.58 -2.13 -9.11
N LEU A 34 -1.69 -1.40 -9.17
CA LEU A 34 -3.03 -1.96 -9.04
C LEU A 34 -3.34 -2.97 -10.15
N GLY A 35 -2.96 -2.67 -11.40
CA GLY A 35 -3.07 -3.60 -12.53
C GLY A 35 -2.25 -4.87 -12.33
N PHE A 36 -1.04 -4.74 -11.77
CA PHE A 36 -0.24 -5.87 -11.35
C PHE A 36 -0.94 -6.71 -10.27
N LEU A 37 -1.45 -6.10 -9.18
CA LEU A 37 -2.15 -6.82 -8.11
C LEU A 37 -3.36 -7.61 -8.64
N ARG A 38 -4.03 -7.09 -9.67
CA ARG A 38 -5.14 -7.76 -10.36
C ARG A 38 -4.67 -8.99 -11.16
N GLU A 39 -3.68 -8.81 -12.03
CA GLU A 39 -3.22 -9.85 -12.96
C GLU A 39 -2.45 -10.95 -12.25
N ASN A 40 -1.76 -10.57 -11.19
CA ASN A 40 -0.99 -11.46 -10.39
C ASN A 40 -1.78 -11.73 -9.13
N LYS A 41 -2.53 -12.83 -9.14
CA LYS A 41 -3.02 -13.53 -7.94
C LYS A 41 -1.87 -14.02 -7.01
N ILE A 42 -0.73 -13.33 -7.02
CA ILE A 42 0.54 -13.67 -6.36
C ILE A 42 0.40 -13.70 -4.83
N ILE A 43 -0.75 -13.31 -4.30
CA ILE A 43 -1.05 -13.29 -2.86
C ILE A 43 -2.36 -14.05 -2.56
N GLU A 44 -2.78 -15.03 -3.36
CA GLU A 44 -3.65 -16.09 -2.84
C GLU A 44 -2.77 -17.06 -2.03
N ARG A 45 -2.42 -16.70 -0.79
CA ARG A 45 -1.84 -17.66 0.16
C ARG A 45 -3.02 -18.31 0.90
N ASN A 46 -3.29 -19.59 0.59
CA ASN A 46 -4.38 -20.39 1.18
C ASN A 46 -5.81 -20.08 0.69
N GLY A 47 -5.98 -19.57 -0.54
CA GLY A 47 -7.30 -19.45 -1.17
C GLY A 47 -8.20 -18.31 -0.63
N THR A 48 -7.66 -17.40 0.18
CA THR A 48 -8.37 -16.20 0.63
C THR A 48 -8.24 -15.06 -0.38
N GLU A 49 -9.37 -14.46 -0.75
CA GLU A 49 -9.43 -13.29 -1.63
C GLU A 49 -8.63 -12.11 -1.05
N GLN A 50 -7.80 -11.50 -1.88
CA GLN A 50 -7.02 -10.33 -1.50
C GLN A 50 -7.91 -9.09 -1.50
N LYS A 51 -7.93 -8.37 -0.38
CA LYS A 51 -8.64 -7.11 -0.27
C LYS A 51 -7.66 -5.95 -0.32
N VAL A 52 -7.97 -4.95 -1.15
CA VAL A 52 -7.11 -3.78 -1.35
C VAL A 52 -7.83 -2.54 -0.84
N TYR A 53 -7.17 -1.81 0.04
CA TYR A 53 -7.61 -0.51 0.55
C TYR A 53 -6.60 0.54 0.12
N ILE A 54 -7.07 1.72 -0.28
CA ILE A 54 -6.22 2.83 -0.68
C ILE A 54 -6.63 4.12 0.02
N TYR A 55 -5.67 4.76 0.67
CA TYR A 55 -5.83 6.10 1.23
C TYR A 55 -5.12 7.12 0.34
N PHE A 56 -5.90 8.09 -0.14
CA PHE A 56 -5.40 9.27 -0.82
C PHE A 56 -5.59 10.48 0.09
N ILE A 57 -4.54 11.22 0.40
CA ILE A 57 -4.62 12.36 1.36
C ILE A 57 -5.76 13.33 1.08
N TRP A 58 -6.05 13.64 -0.18
CA TRP A 58 -7.09 14.60 -0.55
C TRP A 58 -8.48 14.00 -0.73
N ARG A 59 -8.58 12.67 -0.81
CA ARG A 59 -9.83 11.99 -1.18
C ARG A 59 -10.35 11.06 -0.06
N GLY A 60 -9.47 10.59 0.81
CA GLY A 60 -9.79 9.70 1.93
C GLY A 60 -9.45 8.24 1.68
N LEU A 61 -9.97 7.38 2.55
CA LEU A 61 -9.82 5.93 2.50
C LEU A 61 -10.88 5.30 1.60
N PHE A 62 -10.46 4.36 0.75
CA PHE A 62 -11.33 3.65 -0.16
C PHE A 62 -11.07 2.16 -0.14
N PHE A 63 -12.14 1.38 -0.32
CA PHE A 63 -12.04 -0.03 -0.59
C PHE A 63 -12.10 -0.25 -2.10
N VAL A 64 -11.15 -1.03 -2.61
CA VAL A 64 -10.98 -1.30 -4.04
C VAL A 64 -11.76 -2.57 -4.38
N GLU A 65 -13.08 -2.54 -4.13
CA GLU A 65 -14.00 -3.67 -4.34
C GLU A 65 -14.21 -3.96 -5.84
N SER A 66 -14.07 -2.94 -6.69
CA SER A 66 -14.57 -2.94 -8.07
C SER A 66 -13.48 -2.95 -9.16
N PHE A 67 -12.19 -2.84 -8.81
CA PHE A 67 -11.09 -2.83 -9.80
C PHE A 67 -10.85 -4.22 -10.43
N LEU A 68 -11.34 -5.28 -9.78
CA LEU A 68 -11.22 -6.66 -10.24
C LEU A 68 -12.17 -6.99 -11.40
N GLN A 69 -13.19 -6.17 -11.67
CA GLN A 69 -14.18 -6.40 -12.74
C GLN A 69 -14.09 -5.40 -13.90
N ARG A 70 -13.21 -4.38 -13.84
CA ARG A 70 -13.15 -3.31 -14.86
C ARG A 70 -11.76 -3.21 -15.54
N PRO A 71 -11.71 -2.84 -16.84
CA PRO A 71 -10.47 -2.76 -17.61
C PRO A 71 -9.47 -1.74 -17.05
N PRO A 72 -8.16 -1.90 -17.31
CA PRO A 72 -7.06 -1.13 -16.68
C PRO A 72 -7.01 0.38 -16.99
N TYR A 73 -7.94 0.90 -17.80
CA TYR A 73 -7.97 2.31 -18.21
C TYR A 73 -8.98 3.15 -17.42
N VAL A 74 -9.63 2.57 -16.42
CA VAL A 74 -10.60 3.28 -15.59
C VAL A 74 -9.82 4.18 -14.63
N SER A 75 -10.00 5.49 -14.79
CA SER A 75 -9.37 6.50 -13.95
C SER A 75 -9.59 6.16 -12.47
N LEU A 76 -8.57 6.35 -11.62
CA LEU A 76 -8.68 6.22 -10.15
C LEU A 76 -9.91 6.91 -9.54
N THR A 77 -10.52 7.84 -10.27
CA THR A 77 -11.74 8.58 -9.92
C THR A 77 -13.04 7.76 -10.01
N GLU A 78 -13.07 6.68 -10.81
CA GLU A 78 -14.29 5.90 -11.11
C GLU A 78 -14.36 4.55 -10.38
N VAL A 79 -13.31 4.14 -9.66
CA VAL A 79 -13.19 2.79 -9.05
C VAL A 79 -13.32 2.79 -7.53
N VAL A 80 -13.75 3.91 -7.00
CA VAL A 80 -13.82 4.17 -5.58
C VAL A 80 -15.25 3.86 -5.09
N GLY A 81 -15.42 2.73 -4.42
CA GLY A 81 -16.64 2.45 -3.64
C GLY A 81 -16.77 3.39 -2.44
N ASP A 82 -18.01 3.58 -1.96
CA ASP A 82 -18.48 4.64 -1.04
C ASP A 82 -17.93 4.59 0.42
N PHE A 83 -16.64 4.30 0.59
CA PHE A 83 -15.91 4.48 1.86
C PHE A 83 -15.40 5.91 2.08
N GLY A 84 -15.66 6.82 1.13
CA GLY A 84 -15.16 8.20 1.07
C GLY A 84 -15.60 9.14 2.21
N LYS A 85 -16.15 8.60 3.31
CA LYS A 85 -16.44 9.36 4.54
C LYS A 85 -15.21 9.57 5.42
N ILE A 86 -14.23 8.66 5.37
CA ILE A 86 -13.01 8.80 6.19
C ILE A 86 -11.97 9.58 5.40
N ARG A 87 -11.86 10.88 5.67
CA ARG A 87 -10.93 11.78 4.97
C ARG A 87 -9.65 12.02 5.74
N ASP A 88 -9.71 12.02 7.06
CA ASP A 88 -8.55 12.26 7.90
C ASP A 88 -7.71 10.99 8.04
N LEU A 89 -6.40 11.17 8.01
CA LEU A 89 -5.44 10.08 8.09
C LEU A 89 -5.50 9.32 9.43
N PRO A 90 -5.61 9.97 10.61
CA PRO A 90 -5.69 9.25 11.88
C PRO A 90 -6.85 8.26 11.94
N THR A 91 -8.07 8.68 11.58
CA THR A 91 -9.24 7.80 11.56
C THR A 91 -9.09 6.70 10.51
N ALA A 92 -8.47 7.00 9.35
CA ALA A 92 -8.17 5.97 8.36
C ALA A 92 -7.21 4.90 8.91
N LEU A 93 -6.16 5.30 9.62
CA LEU A 93 -5.19 4.38 10.21
C LEU A 93 -5.83 3.54 11.33
N GLU A 94 -6.66 4.13 12.20
CA GLU A 94 -7.41 3.38 13.21
C GLU A 94 -8.36 2.36 12.58
N LYS A 95 -9.06 2.76 11.50
CA LYS A 95 -9.92 1.86 10.75
C LYS A 95 -9.13 0.70 10.15
N MET A 96 -7.97 0.98 9.55
CA MET A 96 -7.10 -0.04 8.99
C MET A 96 -6.53 -0.98 10.06
N ASP A 97 -6.18 -0.46 11.24
CA ASP A 97 -5.73 -1.27 12.37
C ASP A 97 -6.81 -2.28 12.80
N SER A 98 -8.07 -1.84 12.88
CA SER A 98 -9.20 -2.74 13.14
C SER A 98 -9.36 -3.80 12.04
N ILE A 99 -9.19 -3.43 10.76
CA ILE A 99 -9.31 -4.35 9.63
C ILE A 99 -8.19 -5.40 9.66
N PHE A 100 -6.94 -5.00 9.92
CA PHE A 100 -5.81 -5.92 10.02
C PHE A 100 -6.02 -6.96 11.14
N ARG A 101 -6.60 -6.57 12.27
CA ARG A 101 -6.89 -7.52 13.36
C ARG A 101 -7.98 -8.52 13.00
N SER A 102 -9.01 -8.10 12.26
CA SER A 102 -10.17 -8.96 11.93
C SER A 102 -10.00 -9.80 10.68
N GLU A 103 -9.17 -9.36 9.73
CA GLU A 103 -9.09 -9.96 8.39
C GLU A 103 -7.70 -10.54 8.09
N ARG A 104 -7.54 -11.03 6.86
CA ARG A 104 -6.27 -11.58 6.32
C ARG A 104 -6.10 -11.10 4.89
N ASN A 105 -4.86 -11.12 4.41
CA ASN A 105 -4.52 -10.82 3.02
C ASN A 105 -5.00 -9.43 2.57
N ILE A 106 -4.59 -8.42 3.35
CA ILE A 106 -4.96 -7.02 3.12
C ILE A 106 -3.78 -6.30 2.51
N VAL A 107 -4.00 -5.61 1.39
CA VAL A 107 -3.06 -4.63 0.86
C VAL A 107 -3.58 -3.24 1.19
N PHE A 108 -2.82 -2.49 1.98
CA PHE A 108 -3.12 -1.11 2.29
C PHE A 108 -2.17 -0.18 1.55
N ILE A 109 -2.69 0.67 0.69
CA ILE A 109 -1.92 1.61 -0.11
C ILE A 109 -2.10 3.02 0.46
N VAL A 110 -1.00 3.72 0.73
CA VAL A 110 -1.00 5.13 1.12
C VAL A 110 -0.36 5.93 -0.01
N HIS A 111 -1.11 6.85 -0.59
CA HIS A 111 -0.63 7.71 -1.69
C HIS A 111 -0.76 9.19 -1.36
N GLY A 112 0.24 9.94 -1.83
CA GLY A 112 0.22 11.40 -1.81
C GLY A 112 0.78 12.01 -0.53
N VAL A 113 1.62 11.30 0.22
CA VAL A 113 2.24 11.82 1.46
C VAL A 113 3.56 12.51 1.13
N TYR A 114 3.60 13.82 1.41
CA TYR A 114 4.69 14.72 1.02
C TYR A 114 5.46 15.33 2.21
N GLN A 115 4.97 15.14 3.43
CA GLN A 115 5.57 15.70 4.65
C GLN A 115 5.58 14.66 5.77
N ARG A 116 6.54 14.82 6.68
CA ARG A 116 6.62 14.05 7.92
C ARG A 116 5.26 14.00 8.60
N ASN A 117 4.84 12.80 8.94
CA ASN A 117 3.60 12.58 9.64
C ASN A 117 3.88 11.58 10.78
N ASP A 118 3.92 12.10 12.00
CA ASP A 118 4.28 11.29 13.17
C ASP A 118 3.20 10.23 13.48
N VAL A 119 1.93 10.50 13.13
CA VAL A 119 0.84 9.52 13.26
C VAL A 119 1.05 8.35 12.31
N LEU A 120 1.34 8.63 11.03
CA LEU A 120 1.68 7.59 10.06
C LEU A 120 2.93 6.83 10.49
N THR A 121 3.99 7.53 10.88
CA THR A 121 5.25 6.91 11.32
C THR A 121 5.03 5.96 12.50
N SER A 122 4.24 6.39 13.48
CA SER A 122 3.91 5.57 14.66
C SER A 122 3.09 4.34 14.28
N ALA A 123 2.09 4.49 13.40
CA ALA A 123 1.30 3.38 12.89
C ALA A 123 2.15 2.37 12.11
N ILE A 124 2.99 2.85 11.19
CA ILE A 124 3.90 2.00 10.41
C ILE A 124 4.85 1.24 11.33
N ARG A 125 5.46 1.89 12.33
CA ARG A 125 6.30 1.20 13.30
C ARG A 125 5.56 0.10 14.05
N ALA A 126 4.37 0.41 14.57
CA ALA A 126 3.55 -0.58 15.28
C ALA A 126 3.29 -1.81 14.40
N TRP A 127 2.94 -1.60 13.14
CA TRP A 127 2.65 -2.68 12.18
C TRP A 127 3.87 -3.43 11.65
N VAL A 128 5.03 -2.78 11.57
CA VAL A 128 6.29 -3.42 11.15
C VAL A 128 6.76 -4.44 12.19
N PHE A 129 6.59 -4.10 13.48
CA PHE A 129 7.01 -4.96 14.59
C PHE A 129 5.93 -5.96 15.03
N ASP A 130 4.71 -5.88 14.48
CA ASP A 130 3.65 -6.83 14.77
C ASP A 130 3.79 -8.10 13.92
N THR A 131 4.12 -9.22 14.57
CA THR A 131 4.24 -10.53 13.92
C THR A 131 2.92 -11.02 13.31
N GLU A 132 1.76 -10.61 13.86
CA GLU A 132 0.46 -10.98 13.32
C GLU A 132 0.26 -10.43 11.91
N MET A 133 0.84 -9.26 11.61
CA MET A 133 0.76 -8.68 10.27
C MET A 133 1.37 -9.61 9.21
N TYR A 134 2.47 -10.30 9.55
CA TYR A 134 3.10 -11.27 8.66
C TYR A 134 2.31 -12.57 8.57
N ILE A 135 1.85 -13.08 9.72
CA ILE A 135 1.07 -14.34 9.81
C ILE A 135 -0.23 -14.21 8.99
N ARG A 136 -0.85 -13.04 9.01
CA ARG A 136 -2.09 -12.71 8.29
C ARG A 136 -1.86 -12.23 6.87
N ASP A 137 -0.61 -12.20 6.42
CA ASP A 137 -0.20 -11.85 5.07
C ASP A 137 -0.61 -10.43 4.65
N HIS A 138 -0.59 -9.49 5.58
CA HIS A 138 -0.84 -8.08 5.28
C HIS A 138 0.36 -7.46 4.57
N THR A 139 0.09 -6.47 3.73
CA THR A 139 1.10 -5.68 3.03
C THR A 139 0.69 -4.22 3.06
N ILE A 140 1.61 -3.35 3.44
CA ILE A 140 1.43 -1.91 3.37
C ILE A 140 2.33 -1.36 2.28
N VAL A 141 1.78 -0.50 1.43
CA VAL A 141 2.49 0.08 0.28
C VAL A 141 2.38 1.59 0.37
N ILE A 142 3.50 2.29 0.35
CA ILE A 142 3.55 3.74 0.47
C ILE A 142 4.18 4.33 -0.78
N PHE A 143 3.47 5.25 -1.43
CA PHE A 143 3.97 6.00 -2.57
C PHE A 143 4.36 7.41 -2.11
N THR A 144 5.65 7.71 -2.18
CA THR A 144 6.22 9.01 -1.83
C THR A 144 7.50 9.26 -2.60
N GLU A 145 7.84 10.51 -2.94
CA GLU A 145 9.13 10.82 -3.59
C GLU A 145 10.30 10.81 -2.60
N SER A 146 10.03 11.13 -1.33
CA SER A 146 11.06 11.44 -0.33
C SER A 146 10.78 10.69 0.97
N PRO A 147 11.00 9.36 1.04
CA PRO A 147 10.74 8.59 2.26
C PRO A 147 11.61 9.04 3.44
N GLU A 148 12.81 9.54 3.17
CA GLU A 148 13.72 10.15 4.17
C GLU A 148 13.11 11.39 4.86
N THR A 149 12.16 12.06 4.21
CA THR A 149 11.44 13.20 4.80
C THR A 149 10.17 12.78 5.53
N LEU A 150 9.67 11.58 5.23
CA LEU A 150 8.45 11.05 5.82
C LEU A 150 8.72 10.27 7.10
N PHE A 151 9.78 9.48 7.10
CA PHE A 151 10.19 8.58 8.16
C PHE A 151 11.59 8.93 8.63
N ASP A 152 11.89 8.64 9.90
CA ASP A 152 13.25 8.71 10.40
C ASP A 152 14.10 7.50 10.00
N ASP A 153 15.42 7.65 10.10
CA ASP A 153 16.41 6.64 9.73
C ASP A 153 16.18 5.29 10.42
N GLU A 154 15.76 5.30 11.69
CA GLU A 154 15.46 4.08 12.43
C GLU A 154 14.29 3.33 11.82
N THR A 155 13.22 4.02 11.44
CA THR A 155 12.05 3.40 10.81
C THR A 155 12.42 2.83 9.45
N LEU A 156 13.16 3.59 8.64
CA LEU A 156 13.54 3.23 7.27
C LEU A 156 14.34 1.93 7.18
N LYS A 157 15.15 1.61 8.20
CA LYS A 157 15.89 0.34 8.29
C LYS A 157 14.99 -0.90 8.21
N TYR A 158 13.73 -0.76 8.62
CA TYR A 158 12.76 -1.85 8.64
C TYR A 158 11.78 -1.81 7.46
N LEU A 159 11.93 -0.86 6.52
CA LEU A 159 11.07 -0.74 5.35
C LEU A 159 11.80 -1.20 4.09
N ILE A 160 11.04 -1.75 3.14
CA ILE A 160 11.57 -2.09 1.82
C ILE A 160 11.44 -0.86 0.94
N VAL A 161 12.51 -0.07 0.86
CA VAL A 161 12.55 1.12 0.01
C VAL A 161 12.97 0.74 -1.40
N SER A 162 12.13 1.07 -2.37
CA SER A 162 12.31 0.71 -3.78
C SER A 162 12.32 1.95 -4.67
N ASN A 163 13.33 2.04 -5.53
CA ASN A 163 13.44 3.08 -6.53
C ASN A 163 12.58 2.71 -7.74
N VAL A 164 11.55 3.51 -8.00
CA VAL A 164 10.73 3.33 -9.20
C VAL A 164 11.40 4.05 -10.37
N PRO A 165 11.65 3.38 -11.50
CA PRO A 165 12.21 4.05 -12.67
C PRO A 165 11.29 5.20 -13.12
N LYS A 166 11.89 6.32 -13.52
CA LYS A 166 11.15 7.47 -14.04
C LYS A 166 10.30 7.01 -15.24
N SER A 167 9.07 7.51 -15.31
CA SER A 167 8.16 7.22 -16.41
C SER A 167 8.70 7.90 -17.67
N THR A 168 9.53 7.21 -18.45
CA THR A 168 9.83 7.62 -19.82
C THR A 168 8.60 7.30 -20.66
N LEU A 169 7.96 8.35 -21.17
CA LEU A 169 6.87 8.33 -22.15
C LEU A 169 7.15 7.34 -23.28
#